data_AF-A0A9E2A085-F1
#
_entry.id   AF-A0A9E2A085-F1
#
_cell.length_a   1.000
_cell.length_b   1.000
_cell.length_c   1.000
_cell.angle_alpha   90.00
_cell.angle_beta   90.00
_cell.angle_gamma   90.00
#
_symmetry.space_group_name_H-M   'P 1'
#
loop_
_entity.id
_entity.type
_entity.pdbx_description
1 polymer ?
#
loop_
_entity_poly.entity_id
_entity_poly.type
_entity_poly.pdbx_seq_one_letter_code
_entity_poly.pdbx_strand_id
1 'polypeptide(L)'
;MPSVEILNEARRAIEICNACRYCEGYCAVFPAMERRRIFSNSDMSYLANLCHNCRGCFYACQFSPPHEFNVNIPAQFSALRAQTYQDYAWPGALGKLFERNGLVVSLVMAVSLMVVMGLALLLVNDGRLFGVHTGAGAFYAVIPYE
;
A
#
# COMPACT_ATOMS: atom_id res chain seq x y z
N MET A 1 -7.14 -15.24 -4.90
CA MET A 1 -8.49 -14.75 -4.59
C MET A 1 -8.50 -14.36 -3.13
N PRO A 2 -9.20 -13.26 -2.75
CA PRO A 2 -9.31 -12.84 -1.37
C PRO A 2 -9.78 -13.97 -0.46
N SER A 3 -9.34 -13.99 0.80
CA SER A 3 -9.86 -14.95 1.77
C SER A 3 -11.37 -14.73 1.91
N VAL A 4 -12.12 -15.85 1.95
CA VAL A 4 -13.59 -15.82 2.01
C VAL A 4 -14.08 -15.00 3.20
N GLU A 5 -13.37 -15.11 4.33
CA GLU A 5 -13.66 -14.35 5.55
C GLU A 5 -13.52 -12.83 5.37
N ILE A 6 -12.37 -12.35 4.86
CA ILE A 6 -12.13 -10.91 4.65
C ILE A 6 -13.14 -10.33 3.65
N LEU A 7 -13.41 -11.06 2.58
CA LEU A 7 -14.35 -10.65 1.56
C LEU A 7 -15.80 -10.59 2.09
N ASN A 8 -16.22 -11.58 2.91
CA ASN A 8 -17.54 -11.58 3.52
C ASN A 8 -17.71 -10.48 4.56
N GLU A 9 -16.70 -10.24 5.39
CA GLU A 9 -16.76 -9.18 6.40
C GLU A 9 -16.76 -7.79 5.76
N ALA A 10 -15.91 -7.56 4.75
CA ALA A 10 -15.94 -6.31 3.98
C ALA A 10 -17.28 -6.10 3.29
N ARG A 11 -17.90 -7.16 2.77
CA ARG A 11 -19.24 -7.11 2.15
C ARG A 11 -20.31 -6.78 3.18
N ARG A 12 -20.32 -7.44 4.34
CA ARG A 12 -21.26 -7.13 5.43
C ARG A 12 -21.16 -5.66 5.85
N ALA A 13 -19.93 -5.19 6.08
CA ALA A 13 -19.69 -3.81 6.52
C ALA A 13 -20.15 -2.79 5.46
N ILE A 14 -19.87 -3.02 4.17
CA ILE A 14 -20.27 -2.10 3.11
C ILE A 14 -21.78 -2.11 2.87
N GLU A 15 -22.45 -3.25 3.02
CA GLU A 15 -23.92 -3.34 2.92
C GLU A 15 -24.59 -2.50 4.00
N ILE A 16 -24.13 -2.59 5.25
CA ILE A 16 -24.61 -1.76 6.37
C ILE A 16 -24.30 -0.28 6.10
N CYS A 17 -23.09 0.04 5.62
CA CYS A 17 -22.67 1.40 5.30
C CYS A 17 -23.55 2.02 4.20
N ASN A 18 -23.81 1.29 3.13
CA ASN A 18 -24.64 1.72 1.99
C ASN A 18 -26.13 1.80 2.34
N ALA A 19 -26.60 1.05 3.34
CA ALA A 19 -27.95 1.20 3.86
C ALA A 19 -28.10 2.47 4.72
N CYS A 20 -27.09 2.80 5.54
CA CYS A 20 -27.14 3.92 6.47
C CYS A 20 -26.90 5.29 5.80
N ARG A 21 -25.86 5.38 4.97
CA ARG A 21 -25.47 6.57 4.19
C ARG A 21 -25.24 7.88 4.97
N TYR A 22 -25.31 7.88 6.30
CA TYR A 22 -25.18 9.08 7.13
C TYR A 22 -23.88 9.86 6.86
N CYS A 23 -22.76 9.15 6.68
CA CYS A 23 -21.46 9.75 6.42
C CYS A 23 -21.05 9.78 4.94
N GLU A 24 -22.01 9.71 4.00
CA GLU A 24 -21.70 9.59 2.57
C GLU A 24 -20.83 10.73 2.02
N GLY A 25 -21.03 11.96 2.50
CA GLY A 25 -20.22 13.12 2.12
C GLY A 25 -18.75 13.10 2.57
N TYR A 26 -18.39 12.18 3.47
CA TYR A 26 -17.01 12.06 4.00
C TYR A 26 -16.14 11.08 3.22
N CYS A 27 -16.72 10.27 2.32
CA CYS A 27 -16.02 9.17 1.68
C CYS A 27 -16.17 9.21 0.15
N ALA A 28 -15.03 9.42 -0.53
CA ALA A 28 -14.96 9.48 -1.99
C ALA A 28 -15.31 8.17 -2.70
N VAL A 29 -15.46 7.05 -1.97
CA VAL A 29 -15.90 5.77 -2.54
C VAL A 29 -17.42 5.73 -2.72
N PHE A 30 -18.20 6.53 -1.98
CA PHE A 30 -19.66 6.50 -2.02
C PHE A 30 -20.26 6.66 -3.43
N PRO A 31 -19.82 7.63 -4.27
CA PRO A 31 -20.38 7.80 -5.61
C PRO A 31 -20.25 6.56 -6.51
N ALA A 32 -19.23 5.73 -6.27
CA ALA A 32 -19.09 4.45 -6.95
C ALA A 32 -19.94 3.36 -6.27
N MET A 33 -19.96 3.34 -4.94
CA MET A 33 -20.68 2.34 -4.14
C MET A 33 -22.20 2.42 -4.34
N GLU A 34 -22.78 3.62 -4.34
CA GLU A 34 -24.24 3.82 -4.41
C GLU A 34 -24.88 3.34 -5.72
N ARG A 35 -24.09 3.21 -6.78
CA ARG A 35 -24.53 2.74 -8.10
C ARG A 35 -24.69 1.22 -8.15
N ARG A 36 -24.31 0.51 -7.08
CA ARG A 36 -24.31 -0.95 -7.00
C ARG A 36 -25.45 -1.42 -6.12
N ARG A 37 -26.22 -2.39 -6.63
CA ARG A 37 -27.29 -3.07 -5.87
C ARG A 37 -26.80 -4.36 -5.21
N ILE A 38 -25.76 -4.96 -5.79
CA ILE A 38 -25.13 -6.19 -5.33
C ILE A 38 -23.63 -5.93 -5.29
N PHE A 39 -22.97 -6.36 -4.22
CA PHE A 39 -21.53 -6.24 -4.08
C PHE A 39 -20.83 -7.54 -4.48
N SER A 40 -20.65 -7.71 -5.79
CA SER A 40 -19.90 -8.84 -6.36
C SER A 40 -18.44 -8.85 -5.89
N ASN A 41 -17.73 -9.98 -6.03
CA ASN A 41 -16.30 -10.04 -5.65
C ASN A 41 -15.46 -9.01 -6.40
N SER A 42 -15.72 -8.79 -7.69
CA SER A 42 -15.05 -7.76 -8.49
C SER A 42 -15.37 -6.35 -8.02
N ASP A 43 -16.62 -6.07 -7.63
CA ASP A 43 -16.98 -4.78 -7.06
C ASP A 43 -16.26 -4.54 -5.74
N MET A 44 -16.17 -5.55 -4.88
CA MET A 44 -15.44 -5.46 -3.63
C MET A 44 -13.96 -5.16 -3.85
N SER A 45 -13.30 -5.84 -4.79
CA SER A 45 -11.92 -5.54 -5.17
C SER A 45 -11.77 -4.11 -5.72
N TYR A 46 -12.69 -3.66 -6.57
CA TYR A 46 -12.67 -2.32 -7.14
C TYR A 46 -12.87 -1.24 -6.05
N LEU A 47 -13.90 -1.36 -5.23
CA LEU A 47 -14.22 -0.39 -4.18
C LEU A 47 -13.12 -0.31 -3.11
N ALA A 48 -12.52 -1.45 -2.74
CA ALA A 48 -11.39 -1.48 -1.81
C ALA A 48 -10.16 -0.73 -2.36
N ASN A 49 -9.93 -0.79 -3.68
CA ASN A 49 -8.85 -0.06 -4.34
C ASN A 49 -9.16 1.40 -4.65
N LEU A 50 -10.44 1.83 -4.60
CA LEU A 50 -10.81 3.25 -4.58
C LEU A 50 -10.61 3.90 -3.20
N CYS A 51 -10.49 3.11 -2.14
CA CYS A 51 -10.38 3.63 -0.78
C CYS A 51 -8.97 4.15 -0.48
N HIS A 52 -8.86 5.44 -0.19
CA HIS A 52 -7.60 6.08 0.23
C HIS A 52 -7.29 5.97 1.72
N ASN A 53 -8.10 5.25 2.50
CA ASN A 53 -7.89 5.06 3.93
C ASN A 53 -7.79 6.40 4.73
N CYS A 54 -8.51 7.45 4.30
CA CYS A 54 -8.51 8.77 4.96
C CYS A 54 -9.26 8.80 6.30
N ARG A 55 -10.07 7.75 6.58
CA ARG A 55 -10.83 7.54 7.83
C ARG A 55 -11.91 8.56 8.17
N GLY A 56 -12.21 9.53 7.29
CA GLY A 56 -13.29 10.49 7.50
C GLY A 56 -14.65 9.81 7.77
N CYS A 57 -15.02 8.81 6.97
CA CYS A 57 -16.26 8.06 7.19
C CYS A 57 -16.26 7.24 8.48
N PHE A 58 -15.12 6.78 8.97
CA PHE A 58 -15.02 6.01 10.21
C PHE A 58 -15.34 6.87 11.42
N TYR A 59 -14.74 8.06 11.51
CA TYR A 59 -15.00 8.99 12.62
C TYR A 59 -16.42 9.56 12.62
N ALA A 60 -17.06 9.65 11.46
CA ALA A 60 -18.46 10.09 11.32
C ALA A 60 -19.49 8.93 11.39
N CYS A 61 -19.05 7.67 11.52
CA CYS A 61 -19.95 6.51 11.45
C CYS A 61 -20.69 6.28 12.76
N GLN A 62 -22.03 6.22 12.69
CA GLN A 62 -22.92 5.88 13.81
C GLN A 62 -22.74 4.44 14.31
N PHE A 63 -22.21 3.57 13.45
CA PHE A 63 -22.06 2.14 13.68
C PHE A 63 -20.59 1.71 13.85
N SER A 64 -19.68 2.67 14.04
CA SER A 64 -18.29 2.35 14.36
C SER A 64 -18.19 1.66 15.74
N PRO A 65 -17.14 0.86 16.01
CA PRO A 65 -16.91 0.31 17.34
C PRO A 65 -17.00 1.38 18.44
N PRO A 66 -17.61 1.07 19.59
CA PRO A 66 -18.01 -0.26 20.06
C PRO A 66 -19.45 -0.70 19.69
N HIS A 67 -20.11 -0.06 18.72
CA HIS A 67 -21.44 -0.47 18.27
C HIS A 67 -21.49 -1.95 17.82
N GLU A 68 -22.62 -2.64 18.02
CA GLU A 68 -22.78 -4.08 17.73
C GLU A 68 -22.43 -4.46 16.28
N PHE A 69 -22.71 -3.58 15.32
CA PHE A 69 -22.36 -3.79 13.91
C PHE A 69 -20.86 -3.64 13.61
N ASN A 70 -20.11 -2.98 14.48
CA ASN A 70 -18.66 -2.84 14.43
C ASN A 70 -18.13 -2.42 13.03
N VAL A 71 -18.75 -1.41 12.41
CA VAL A 71 -18.44 -1.01 11.03
C VAL A 71 -17.12 -0.25 10.98
N ASN A 72 -16.14 -0.82 10.27
CA ASN A 72 -14.85 -0.17 10.02
C ASN A 72 -14.41 -0.31 8.56
N ILE A 73 -15.06 0.44 7.66
CA ILE A 73 -14.79 0.42 6.22
C ILE A 73 -13.29 0.60 5.88
N PRO A 74 -12.55 1.56 6.48
CA PRO A 74 -11.13 1.71 6.17
C PRO A 74 -10.31 0.46 6.50
N ALA A 75 -10.57 -0.19 7.65
CA ALA A 75 -9.88 -1.44 8.01
C ALA A 75 -10.25 -2.58 7.05
N GLN A 76 -11.54 -2.79 6.78
CA GLN A 76 -12.00 -3.89 5.92
C GLN A 76 -11.49 -3.74 4.49
N PHE A 77 -11.54 -2.54 3.92
CA PHE A 77 -10.99 -2.28 2.59
C PHE A 77 -9.48 -2.35 2.56
N SER A 78 -8.78 -1.96 3.64
CA SER A 78 -7.32 -2.15 3.71
C SER A 78 -6.93 -3.62 3.69
N ALA A 79 -7.64 -4.47 4.43
CA ALA A 79 -7.39 -5.92 4.44
C ALA A 79 -7.66 -6.54 3.06
N LEU A 80 -8.80 -6.22 2.45
CA LEU A 80 -9.16 -6.71 1.13
C LEU A 80 -8.17 -6.23 0.05
N ARG A 81 -7.78 -4.95 0.09
CA ARG A 81 -6.80 -4.38 -0.85
C ARG A 81 -5.45 -5.07 -0.76
N ALA A 82 -4.96 -5.36 0.44
CA ALA A 82 -3.69 -6.08 0.63
C ALA A 82 -3.71 -7.47 -0.04
N GLN A 83 -4.83 -8.19 0.04
CA GLN A 83 -5.00 -9.46 -0.66
C GLN A 83 -5.05 -9.28 -2.18
N THR A 84 -5.71 -8.24 -2.68
CA THR A 84 -5.72 -7.98 -4.14
C THR A 84 -4.32 -7.73 -4.69
N TYR A 85 -3.41 -7.12 -3.92
CA TYR A 85 -2.02 -6.93 -4.35
C TYR A 85 -1.28 -8.25 -4.53
N GLN A 86 -1.52 -9.22 -3.64
CA GLN A 86 -0.95 -10.56 -3.74
C GLN A 86 -1.51 -11.30 -4.96
N ASP A 87 -2.83 -11.23 -5.14
CA ASP A 87 -3.56 -11.95 -6.19
C ASP A 87 -3.21 -11.48 -7.60
N TYR A 88 -3.01 -10.17 -7.76
CA TYR A 88 -2.72 -9.54 -9.05
C TYR A 88 -1.24 -9.17 -9.22
N ALA A 89 -0.36 -9.59 -8.31
CA ALA A 89 1.08 -9.40 -8.47
C ALA A 89 1.60 -10.13 -9.70
N TRP A 90 2.51 -9.48 -10.43
CA TRP A 90 3.25 -10.10 -11.53
C TRP A 90 4.75 -9.89 -11.35
N PRO A 91 5.59 -10.96 -11.48
CA PRO A 91 5.22 -12.35 -11.68
C PRO A 91 4.48 -12.97 -10.47
N GLY A 92 3.46 -13.81 -10.72
CA GLY A 92 2.58 -14.33 -9.66
C GLY A 92 3.29 -15.11 -8.54
N ALA A 93 4.41 -15.77 -8.85
CA ALA A 93 5.24 -16.45 -7.84
C ALA A 93 5.79 -15.49 -6.77
N LEU A 94 6.03 -14.22 -7.14
CA LEU A 94 6.51 -13.19 -6.22
C LEU A 94 5.40 -12.57 -5.36
N GLY A 95 4.12 -12.86 -5.65
CA GLY A 95 2.99 -12.34 -4.87
C GLY A 95 3.07 -12.69 -3.38
N LYS A 96 3.60 -13.88 -3.05
CA LYS A 96 3.79 -14.31 -1.65
C LYS A 96 4.77 -13.43 -0.86
N LEU A 97 5.68 -12.71 -1.53
CA LEU A 97 6.60 -11.80 -0.87
C LEU A 97 5.88 -10.64 -0.17
N PHE A 98 4.65 -10.31 -0.58
CA PHE A 98 3.84 -9.27 0.05
C PHE A 98 3.37 -9.65 1.46
N GLU A 99 3.25 -10.95 1.81
CA GLU A 99 2.92 -11.37 3.18
C GLU A 99 3.99 -10.98 4.18
N ARG A 100 5.26 -10.95 3.74
CA ARG A 100 6.43 -10.60 4.56
C ARG A 100 7.15 -9.38 3.99
N ASN A 101 6.38 -8.43 3.46
CA ASN A 101 6.90 -7.28 2.72
C ASN A 101 8.00 -6.53 3.49
N GLY A 102 7.84 -6.30 4.79
CA GLY A 102 8.80 -5.57 5.61
C GLY A 102 10.17 -6.26 5.66
N LEU A 103 10.21 -7.57 5.83
CA LEU A 103 11.46 -8.33 5.84
C LEU A 103 12.10 -8.37 4.45
N VAL A 104 11.31 -8.68 3.42
CA VAL A 104 11.80 -8.81 2.04
C VAL A 104 12.37 -7.48 1.56
N VAL A 105 11.64 -6.37 1.74
CA VAL A 105 12.09 -5.03 1.33
C VAL A 105 13.36 -4.64 2.09
N SER A 106 13.43 -4.92 3.39
CA SER A 106 14.63 -4.60 4.19
C SER A 106 15.86 -5.37 3.72
N LEU A 107 15.71 -6.68 3.43
CA LEU A 107 16.80 -7.50 2.91
C LEU A 107 17.24 -7.06 1.51
N VAL A 108 16.28 -6.81 0.61
CA VAL A 108 16.57 -6.32 -0.75
C VAL A 108 17.29 -4.97 -0.68
N MET A 109 16.85 -4.06 0.19
CA MET A 109 17.50 -2.77 0.39
C MET A 109 18.93 -2.94 0.91
N ALA A 110 19.14 -3.75 1.95
CA ALA A 110 20.45 -4.02 2.50
C ALA A 110 21.41 -4.63 1.46
N VAL A 111 20.95 -5.65 0.71
CA VAL A 111 21.73 -6.28 -0.36
C VAL A 111 22.03 -5.29 -1.47
N SER A 112 21.07 -4.47 -1.89
CA SER A 112 21.28 -3.46 -2.93
C SER A 112 22.33 -2.44 -2.51
N LEU A 113 22.27 -1.95 -1.26
CA LEU A 113 23.27 -1.03 -0.72
C LEU A 113 24.67 -1.68 -0.64
N MET A 114 24.76 -2.92 -0.17
CA MET A 114 26.03 -3.65 -0.13
C MET A 114 26.62 -3.86 -1.52
N VAL A 115 25.78 -4.20 -2.51
CA VAL A 115 26.22 -4.39 -3.89
C VAL A 115 26.67 -3.07 -4.50
N VAL A 116 25.90 -2.00 -4.36
CA VAL A 116 26.26 -0.67 -4.90
C VAL A 116 27.56 -0.17 -4.27
N MET A 117 27.69 -0.27 -2.95
CA MET A 117 28.91 0.13 -2.24
C MET A 117 30.11 -0.75 -2.63
N GLY A 118 29.91 -2.07 -2.71
CA GLY A 118 30.95 -3.01 -3.14
C GLY A 118 31.42 -2.77 -4.57
N LEU A 119 30.49 -2.50 -5.49
CA LEU A 119 30.82 -2.13 -6.87
C LEU A 119 31.55 -0.79 -6.96
N ALA A 120 31.16 0.19 -6.14
CA ALA A 120 31.87 1.46 -6.07
C ALA A 120 33.34 1.23 -5.66
N LEU A 121 33.58 0.43 -4.62
CA LEU A 121 34.93 0.08 -4.16
C LEU A 121 35.75 -0.68 -5.22
N LEU A 122 35.11 -1.50 -6.06
CA LEU A 122 35.81 -2.31 -7.08
C LEU A 122 36.08 -1.54 -8.38
N LEU A 123 35.21 -0.60 -8.75
CA LEU A 123 35.21 0.02 -10.07
C LEU A 123 35.69 1.49 -10.06
N VAL A 124 35.64 2.17 -8.91
CA VAL A 124 36.04 3.57 -8.79
C VAL A 124 37.43 3.65 -8.18
N ASN A 125 38.29 4.50 -8.75
CA ASN A 125 39.66 4.71 -8.27
C ASN A 125 39.69 5.17 -6.80
N ASP A 126 40.56 4.57 -5.99
CA ASP A 126 40.80 4.91 -4.59
C ASP A 126 41.00 6.42 -4.36
N GLY A 127 41.70 7.10 -5.27
CA GLY A 127 41.91 8.55 -5.19
C GLY A 127 40.64 9.39 -5.34
N ARG A 128 39.57 8.85 -5.93
CA ARG A 128 38.26 9.52 -6.01
C ARG A 128 37.38 9.22 -4.80
N LEU A 129 37.40 7.99 -4.28
CA LEU A 129 36.56 7.60 -3.14
C LEU A 129 37.15 8.02 -1.78
N PHE A 130 38.47 7.87 -1.61
CA PHE A 130 39.16 8.06 -0.34
C PHE A 130 40.19 9.21 -0.37
N GLY A 131 40.34 9.87 -1.52
CA GLY A 131 41.22 11.03 -1.66
C GLY A 131 40.71 12.26 -0.92
N VAL A 132 41.64 13.14 -0.56
CA VAL A 132 41.33 14.47 -0.02
C VAL A 132 41.00 15.40 -1.19
N HIS A 133 39.77 15.88 -1.26
CA HIS A 133 39.31 16.79 -2.32
C HIS A 133 39.19 18.22 -1.77
N THR A 134 40.04 19.13 -2.25
CA THR A 134 40.06 20.54 -1.81
C THR A 134 40.05 21.49 -3.02
N GLY A 135 39.56 22.72 -2.81
CA GLY A 135 39.50 23.75 -3.84
C GLY A 135 38.16 23.85 -4.57
N ALA A 136 38.07 24.81 -5.50
CA ALA A 136 36.86 25.02 -6.31
C ALA A 136 36.63 23.84 -7.26
N GLY A 137 35.40 23.31 -7.28
CA GLY A 137 35.03 22.17 -8.13
C GLY A 137 35.37 20.79 -7.57
N ALA A 138 35.93 20.70 -6.36
CA ALA A 138 36.27 19.44 -5.68
C ALA A 138 35.09 18.45 -5.57
N PHE A 139 33.86 18.95 -5.40
CA PHE A 139 32.65 18.13 -5.40
C PHE A 139 32.45 17.36 -6.71
N TYR A 140 32.74 18.00 -7.86
CA TYR A 140 32.53 17.43 -9.18
C TYR A 140 33.58 16.39 -9.58
N ALA A 141 34.69 16.31 -8.84
CA ALA A 141 35.67 15.22 -8.99
C ALA A 141 35.10 13.87 -8.49
N VAL A 142 34.11 13.90 -7.60
CA VAL A 142 33.43 12.72 -7.05
C VAL A 142 32.09 12.47 -7.75
N ILE A 143 31.30 13.52 -7.99
CA ILE A 143 30.01 13.45 -8.71
C ILE A 143 30.09 14.36 -9.95
N PRO A 144 30.47 13.83 -11.12
CA PRO A 144 30.54 14.61 -12.36
C PRO A 144 29.17 15.15 -12.78
N TYR A 145 29.14 16.30 -13.46
CA TYR A 145 27.92 16.95 -13.97
C TYR A 145 27.88 17.02 -15.50
N GLU A 146 28.81 16.35 -16.18
CA GLU A 146 28.83 16.17 -17.63
C GLU A 146 27.82 15.12 -18.09
#